data_AF-A0A1S9PMV5-F1
#
_entry.id   AF-A0A1S9PMV5-F1
#
_cell.length_a   1.000
_cell.length_b   1.000
_cell.length_c   1.000
_cell.angle_alpha   90.00
_cell.angle_beta   90.00
_cell.angle_gamma   90.00
#
_symmetry.space_group_name_H-M   'P 1'
#
loop_
_entity.id
_entity.type
_entity.pdbx_description
1 polymer ?
#
loop_
_entity_poly.entity_id
_entity_poly.type
_entity_poly.pdbx_seq_one_letter_code
_entity_poly.pdbx_strand_id
1 'polypeptide(L)' 'MELVIDLDKIKDASKREWLINSLKLMRIGFDTQEKRQTLDEYNEDLERGYAQVQRGEFTTVEDLKIEAAKW' A
#
# COMPACT_ATOMS: atom_id res chain seq x y z
N MET A 1 10.52 25.69 -4.76
CA MET A 1 9.67 25.34 -3.59
C MET A 1 9.51 23.85 -3.62
N GLU A 2 9.93 23.17 -2.56
CA GLU A 2 9.86 21.71 -2.44
C GLU A 2 8.55 21.37 -1.71
N LEU A 3 7.68 20.60 -2.37
CA LEU A 3 6.35 20.29 -1.87
C LEU A 3 6.43 19.05 -0.97
N VAL A 4 6.15 19.18 0.32
CA VAL A 4 6.16 18.05 1.26
C VAL A 4 4.73 17.53 1.46
N ILE A 5 4.51 16.25 1.15
CA ILE A 5 3.20 15.59 1.23
C ILE A 5 3.21 14.55 2.34
N ASP A 6 2.30 14.71 3.29
CA ASP A 6 1.98 13.69 4.30
C ASP A 6 0.97 12.71 3.69
N LEU A 7 1.48 11.56 3.22
CA LEU A 7 0.64 10.59 2.53
C LEU A 7 -0.35 9.92 3.50
N ASP A 8 -0.03 9.82 4.79
CA ASP A 8 -0.87 9.16 5.81
C ASP A 8 -2.18 9.91 6.08
N LYS A 9 -2.23 11.21 5.78
CA LYS A 9 -3.48 11.98 5.80
C LYS A 9 -4.42 11.66 4.64
N ILE A 10 -3.93 11.04 3.57
CA ILE A 10 -4.72 10.61 2.41
C ILE A 10 -5.11 9.14 2.61
N LYS A 11 -6.26 8.92 3.25
CA LYS A 11 -6.79 7.58 3.58
C LYS A 11 -7.27 6.79 2.35
N ASP A 12 -7.62 7.49 1.29
CA ASP A 12 -8.13 6.89 0.05
C ASP A 12 -6.95 6.61 -0.89
N ALA A 13 -6.71 5.33 -1.16
CA ALA A 13 -5.59 4.87 -1.99
C ALA A 13 -5.68 5.41 -3.44
N SER A 14 -6.89 5.51 -4.00
CA SER A 14 -7.09 6.02 -5.37
C SER A 14 -6.76 7.50 -5.46
N LYS A 15 -7.11 8.28 -4.43
CA LYS A 15 -6.76 9.72 -4.37
C LYS A 15 -5.28 9.94 -4.16
N ARG A 16 -4.63 9.09 -3.33
CA ARG A 16 -3.18 9.13 -3.10
C ARG A 16 -2.43 8.89 -4.41
N GLU A 17 -2.83 7.85 -5.15
CA GLU A 17 -2.23 7.49 -6.44
C GLU A 17 -2.45 8.57 -7.51
N TRP A 18 -3.68 9.09 -7.62
CA TRP A 18 -3.99 10.18 -8.54
C TRP A 18 -3.13 11.43 -8.31
N LEU A 19 -2.93 11.82 -7.05
CA LEU A 19 -2.11 12.98 -6.68
C LEU A 19 -0.64 12.78 -7.09
N ILE A 20 -0.06 11.64 -6.72
CA ILE A 20 1.34 11.31 -7.04
C ILE A 20 1.56 11.29 -8.55
N ASN A 21 0.66 10.65 -9.30
CA ASN A 21 0.77 10.56 -10.75
C ASN A 21 0.63 11.93 -11.43
N SER A 22 -0.26 12.78 -10.94
CA SER A 22 -0.45 14.14 -11.45
C SER A 22 0.80 15.01 -11.21
N LEU A 23 1.39 14.94 -10.02
CA LEU A 23 2.61 15.70 -9.70
C LEU A 23 3.82 15.25 -10.54
N LYS A 24 3.96 13.93 -10.75
CA LYS A 24 4.97 13.37 -11.67
C LYS A 24 4.76 13.86 -13.10
N LEU A 25 3.53 13.86 -13.61
CA LEU A 25 3.19 14.33 -14.95
C LEU A 25 3.57 15.81 -15.13
N MET A 26 3.30 16.64 -14.12
CA MET A 26 3.61 18.06 -14.12
C MET A 26 5.10 18.37 -13.83
N ARG A 27 5.93 17.34 -13.59
CA ARG A 27 7.35 17.47 -13.20
C ARG A 27 7.56 18.37 -11.99
N ILE A 28 6.62 18.34 -11.05
CA ILE A 28 6.72 19.07 -9.80
C ILE A 28 7.53 18.19 -8.83
N GLY A 29 8.63 18.73 -8.31
CA GLY A 29 9.40 18.06 -7.26
C GLY A 29 8.60 18.03 -5.95
N PHE A 30 8.46 16.85 -5.37
CA PHE A 30 7.79 16.66 -4.09
C PHE A 30 8.53 15.61 -3.25
N ASP A 31 8.47 15.79 -1.93
CA ASP A 31 8.88 14.79 -0.94
C ASP A 31 7.66 14.20 -0.27
N THR A 32 7.77 12.92 0.08
CA THR A 32 6.71 12.20 0.79
C THR A 32 7.16 11.93 2.22
N GLN A 33 6.31 12.26 3.18
CA GLN A 33 6.44 11.80 4.55
C GLN A 33 5.44 10.66 4.73
N GLU A 34 5.99 9.46 4.96
CA GLU A 34 5.24 8.30 5.43
C GLU A 34 5.74 7.97 6.83
N LYS A 35 4.83 7.66 7.75
CA LYS A 35 5.19 7.10 9.04
C LYS A 35 5.86 5.76 8.77
N ARG A 36 7.16 5.68 9.06
CA ARG A 36 7.87 4.40 9.07
C ARG A 36 7.21 3.49 10.10
N GLN A 37 6.99 2.25 9.70
CA GLN A 37 6.58 1.20 10.62
C GLN A 37 7.62 1.06 11.73
N THR A 38 7.17 0.89 12.98
CA THR A 38 8.05 0.54 14.10
C THR A 38 8.43 -0.94 14.03
N LEU A 39 9.49 -1.33 14.73
CA LEU A 39 9.89 -2.75 14.81
C LEU A 39 8.78 -3.61 15.42
N ASP A 40 8.04 -3.08 16.40
CA ASP A 40 6.93 -3.78 17.05
C ASP A 40 5.74 -3.94 16.10
N GLU A 41 5.38 -2.89 15.35
CA GLU A 41 4.32 -2.95 14.33
C GLU A 41 4.68 -3.99 13.25
N TYR A 42 5.95 -4.05 12.84
CA TYR A 42 6.43 -5.02 11.86
C TYR A 42 6.34 -6.46 12.37
N ASN A 43 6.75 -6.69 13.63
CA ASN A 43 6.67 -8.01 14.23
C ASN A 43 5.21 -8.47 14.42
N GLU A 44 4.30 -7.58 14.82
CA GLU A 44 2.87 -7.90 14.93
C GLU A 44 2.27 -8.31 13.57
N ASP A 45 2.60 -7.58 12.50
CA ASP A 45 2.16 -7.92 11.15
C ASP A 45 2.67 -9.29 10.69
N LEU A 46 3.92 -9.63 11.03
CA LEU A 46 4.47 -10.96 10.75
C LEU A 46 3.73 -12.07 11.49
N GLU A 47 3.48 -11.90 12.79
CA GLU A 47 2.73 -12.88 13.59
C GLU A 47 1.31 -13.06 13.06
N ARG A 48 0.64 -11.95 12.72
CA ARG A 48 -0.70 -11.97 12.13
C ARG A 48 -0.71 -12.68 10.78
N GLY A 49 0.24 -12.37 9.91
CA GLY A 49 0.39 -13.02 8.61
C GLY A 49 0.65 -14.52 8.75
N TYR A 50 1.48 -14.92 9.70
CA TYR A 50 1.74 -16.32 9.98
C TYR A 50 0.49 -17.06 10.46
N ALA A 51 -0.30 -16.44 11.37
CA ALA A 51 -1.56 -17.00 11.83
C ALA A 51 -2.60 -17.14 10.70
N GLN A 52 -2.68 -16.16 9.79
CA GLN A 52 -3.55 -16.23 8.60
C GLN A 52 -3.18 -17.43 7.72
N VAL A 53 -1.89 -17.61 7.44
CA VAL A 53 -1.41 -18.76 6.66
C VAL A 53 -1.76 -20.08 7.34
N GLN A 54 -1.55 -20.20 8.65
CA GLN A 54 -1.92 -21.40 9.40
C GLN A 54 -3.42 -21.71 9.37
N ARG A 55 -4.26 -20.66 9.34
CA ARG A 55 -5.72 -20.79 9.23
C ARG A 55 -6.22 -21.05 7.80
N GLY A 56 -5.33 -21.04 6.80
CA GLY A 56 -5.72 -21.18 5.40
C GLY A 56 -6.34 -19.91 4.81
N GLU A 57 -6.18 -18.76 5.46
CA GLU A 57 -6.71 -17.46 5.04
C GLU A 57 -5.78 -16.79 4.01
N PHE A 58 -5.55 -17.45 2.88
CA PHE A 58 -4.72 -16.93 1.80
C PHE A 58 -5.34 -17.23 0.43
N THR A 59 -5.03 -16.38 -0.54
CA THR A 59 -5.41 -16.57 -1.93
C THR A 59 -4.20 -17.12 -2.69
N THR A 60 -4.36 -18.26 -3.37
CA THR A 60 -3.29 -18.81 -4.19
C THR A 60 -3.18 -18.09 -5.53
N VAL A 61 -2.05 -18.26 -6.21
CA VAL A 61 -1.88 -17.76 -7.59
C VAL A 61 -2.96 -18.34 -8.52
N GLU A 62 -3.38 -19.57 -8.29
CA GLU A 62 -4.41 -20.26 -9.06
C GLU A 62 -5.79 -19.66 -8.79
N ASP A 63 -6.10 -19.32 -7.54
CA ASP A 63 -7.33 -18.59 -7.19
C ASP A 63 -7.38 -17.22 -7.90
N LEU A 64 -6.27 -16.49 -7.91
CA LEU A 64 -6.16 -15.21 -8.62
C LEU A 64 -6.36 -15.37 -10.13
N LYS A 65 -5.81 -16.42 -10.75
CA LYS A 65 -6.02 -16.70 -12.18
C LYS A 65 -7.48 -16.99 -12.49
N ILE A 66 -8.16 -17.74 -11.61
CA ILE A 66 -9.60 -18.03 -11.76
C ILE A 66 -10.42 -16.75 -11.62
N GLU A 67 -10.08 -15.87 -10.68
CA GLU A 67 -10.79 -14.61 -10.49
C GLU A 67 -10.55 -13.62 -11.63
N ALA A 68 -9.30 -13.50 -12.11
CA ALA A 68 -8.95 -12.67 -13.26
C ALA A 68 -9.66 -13.12 -14.54
N ALA A 69 -9.92 -14.42 -14.72
CA ALA A 69 -10.65 -14.94 -15.87
C ALA A 69 -12.16 -14.59 -15.88
N LYS A 70 -12.70 -14.03 -14.78
CA LYS A 70 -14.10 -13.56 -14.68
C LYS A 70 -14.29 -12.10 -15.12
N TRP A 71 -13.21 -11.37 -15.34
CA TRP A 71 -13.19 -9.97 -15.76
C TRP A 71 -12.92 -9.87 -17.26
#